data_AF-A0A832MDW8-F1
#
_entry.id   AF-A0A832MDW8-F1
#
_cell.length_a   1.000
_cell.length_b   1.000
_cell.length_c   1.000
_cell.angle_alpha   90.00
_cell.angle_beta   90.00
_cell.angle_gamma   90.00
#
_symmetry.space_group_name_H-M   'P 1'
#
loop_
_entity.id
_entity.type
_entity.pdbx_description
1 polymer ?
#
loop_
_entity_poly.entity_id
_entity_poly.type
_entity_poly.pdbx_seq_one_letter_code
_entity_poly.pdbx_strand_id
1 'polypeptide(L)'
;MNKRSLSKFVAAQISDSKRLFCQGILRFAFTALFLAPIPSMTVHAAENTANLTILGPDYPRAFFFRACESGPSNKRMTYEKWAAEFGRLSGIIGKCLDEEVLGRESNNPEWFSRFKRDYPNQVVLLHFNGNARDPLYKTEKYFSGHWIYRKATLIISDVPATSGETVIKVENVRDFHVGTGRYRTSNDDIALFGVTPDGKHDWNYCEQVQLISVDQNAST
;
A
#
# COMPACT_ATOMS: atom_id res chain seq x y z
N MET A 1 -9.67 30.20 22.80
CA MET A 1 -10.15 30.32 21.41
C MET A 1 -11.67 30.23 21.43
N ASN A 2 -12.35 31.09 20.67
CA ASN A 2 -13.77 31.45 20.83
C ASN A 2 -14.76 30.28 20.77
N LYS A 3 -15.73 30.28 21.71
CA LYS A 3 -16.99 29.51 21.65
C LYS A 3 -17.83 30.00 20.47
N ARG A 4 -17.58 29.47 19.27
CA ARG A 4 -18.60 29.45 18.21
C ARG A 4 -19.35 28.12 18.35
N SER A 5 -20.67 28.21 18.48
CA SER A 5 -21.59 27.10 18.24
C SER A 5 -21.20 26.49 16.89
N LEU A 6 -20.52 25.35 16.90
CA LEU A 6 -20.03 24.69 15.71
C LEU A 6 -21.19 23.88 15.11
N SER A 7 -21.80 24.50 14.12
CA SER A 7 -22.37 23.90 12.91
C SER A 7 -22.04 22.41 12.73
N LYS A 8 -23.07 21.57 12.79
CA LYS A 8 -23.24 20.25 12.18
C LYS A 8 -21.93 19.54 11.82
N PHE A 9 -21.50 18.63 12.67
CA PHE A 9 -20.46 17.67 12.33
C PHE A 9 -21.08 16.44 11.70
N VAL A 10 -20.31 15.78 10.84
CA VAL A 10 -20.67 14.48 10.31
C VAL A 10 -19.53 13.49 10.52
N ALA A 11 -19.89 12.22 10.65
CA ALA A 11 -18.96 11.11 10.80
C ALA A 11 -19.02 10.25 9.53
N ALA A 12 -17.86 9.87 8.99
CA ALA A 12 -17.80 8.99 7.84
C ALA A 12 -16.74 7.90 8.02
N GLN A 13 -17.11 6.66 7.67
CA GLN A 13 -16.22 5.50 7.66
C GLN A 13 -15.35 5.50 6.41
N ILE A 14 -14.09 5.08 6.48
CA ILE A 14 -13.29 4.84 5.27
C ILE A 14 -13.89 3.67 4.46
N SER A 15 -14.16 3.90 3.18
CA SER A 15 -14.55 2.87 2.22
C SER A 15 -13.33 2.05 1.81
N ASP A 16 -13.44 0.72 1.79
CA ASP A 16 -12.39 -0.24 1.41
C ASP A 16 -11.48 0.31 0.29
N SER A 17 -10.28 0.73 0.68
CA SER A 17 -9.41 1.53 -0.17
C SER A 17 -8.63 0.67 -1.16
N LYS A 18 -9.28 0.27 -2.26
CA LYS A 18 -8.56 -0.07 -3.50
C LYS A 18 -8.04 1.24 -4.11
N ARG A 19 -6.79 1.56 -3.79
CA ARG A 19 -6.06 2.73 -4.28
C ARG A 19 -6.05 2.76 -5.83
N LEU A 20 -6.76 3.72 -6.42
CA LEU A 20 -6.64 4.10 -7.82
C LEU A 20 -5.79 5.38 -7.87
N PHE A 21 -4.68 5.36 -8.60
CA PHE A 21 -3.82 6.52 -8.80
C PHE A 21 -3.85 6.94 -10.27
N CYS A 22 -4.30 8.17 -10.53
CA CYS A 22 -4.20 8.85 -11.81
C CYS A 22 -2.77 9.39 -12.01
N GLN A 23 -2.20 9.16 -13.21
CA GLN A 23 -0.92 9.73 -13.62
C GLN A 23 -1.13 11.06 -14.36
N GLY A 24 -0.43 12.11 -13.91
CA GLY A 24 -0.29 13.38 -14.61
C GLY A 24 1.05 13.46 -15.35
N ILE A 25 1.01 13.94 -16.59
CA ILE A 25 2.15 14.15 -17.48
C ILE A 25 2.77 15.52 -17.21
N LEU A 26 4.10 15.63 -17.11
CA LEU A 26 4.80 16.90 -17.33
C LEU A 26 6.16 16.71 -18.02
N ARG A 27 6.47 17.67 -18.89
CA ARG A 27 7.54 17.67 -19.90
C ARG A 27 8.90 18.08 -19.33
N PHE A 28 9.96 17.52 -19.92
CA PHE A 28 11.37 17.80 -19.63
C PHE A 28 11.86 19.10 -20.28
N ALA A 29 12.82 19.76 -19.61
CA ALA A 29 13.74 20.71 -20.22
C ALA A 29 15.18 20.18 -20.06
N PHE A 30 15.90 20.07 -21.19
CA PHE A 30 17.29 19.63 -21.28
C PHE A 30 18.24 20.75 -20.89
N THR A 31 19.24 20.46 -20.06
CA THR A 31 20.47 21.26 -19.98
C THR A 31 21.65 20.32 -20.16
N ALA A 32 22.44 20.55 -21.21
CA ALA A 32 23.60 19.74 -21.56
C ALA A 32 24.79 20.09 -20.66
N LEU A 33 25.35 19.08 -19.99
CA LEU A 33 26.63 19.18 -19.29
C LEU A 33 27.64 18.23 -19.95
N PHE A 34 28.85 18.74 -20.14
CA PHE A 34 29.96 18.12 -20.86
C PHE A 34 30.32 16.71 -20.34
N LEU A 35 30.37 15.73 -21.26
CA LEU A 35 30.85 14.37 -21.00
C LEU A 35 32.39 14.34 -20.98
N ALA A 36 32.96 14.01 -19.83
CA ALA A 36 34.24 13.31 -19.77
C ALA A 36 34.01 11.83 -20.15
N PRO A 37 34.94 11.16 -20.88
CA PRO A 37 34.78 9.75 -21.21
C PRO A 37 34.91 8.89 -19.94
N ILE A 38 33.77 8.51 -19.39
CA ILE A 38 33.68 7.45 -18.38
C ILE A 38 34.05 6.15 -19.10
N PRO A 39 34.95 5.31 -18.56
CA PRO A 39 35.22 4.00 -19.14
C PRO A 39 33.90 3.24 -19.26
N SER A 40 33.57 2.80 -20.47
CA SER A 40 32.38 2.02 -20.76
C SER A 40 32.32 0.80 -19.85
N MET A 41 31.61 0.90 -18.73
CA MET A 41 30.99 -0.28 -18.14
C MET A 41 30.01 -0.76 -19.21
N THR A 42 30.38 -1.79 -19.94
CA THR A 42 29.42 -2.59 -20.70
C THR A 42 28.40 -3.11 -19.70
N VAL A 43 27.26 -2.43 -19.64
CA VAL A 43 26.07 -2.92 -18.97
C VAL A 43 25.63 -4.16 -19.76
N HIS A 44 26.07 -5.35 -19.32
CA HIS A 44 25.68 -6.66 -19.87
C HIS A 44 24.19 -6.99 -19.66
N ALA A 45 23.34 -6.02 -19.28
CA ALA A 45 21.94 -6.26 -18.96
C ALA A 45 21.06 -6.50 -20.20
N ALA A 46 21.47 -6.05 -21.39
CA ALA A 46 20.62 -6.08 -22.58
C ALA A 46 20.68 -7.39 -23.39
N GLU A 47 21.77 -8.16 -23.31
CA GLU A 47 21.98 -9.31 -24.21
C GLU A 47 21.24 -10.59 -23.80
N ASN A 48 20.74 -10.70 -22.56
CA ASN A 48 20.23 -11.97 -22.03
C ASN A 48 18.69 -12.07 -21.97
N THR A 49 17.95 -11.10 -22.52
CA THR A 49 16.48 -11.16 -22.57
C THR A 49 15.97 -12.04 -23.72
N ALA A 50 16.73 -12.13 -24.82
CA ALA A 50 16.38 -12.97 -25.97
C ALA A 50 16.29 -14.47 -25.63
N ASN A 51 17.01 -14.92 -24.60
CA ASN A 51 17.01 -16.31 -24.14
C ASN A 51 15.91 -16.61 -23.10
N LEU A 52 15.08 -15.62 -22.73
CA LEU A 52 14.03 -15.83 -21.74
C LEU A 52 12.85 -16.56 -22.36
N THR A 53 12.52 -17.74 -21.85
CA THR A 53 11.40 -18.56 -22.32
C THR A 53 10.08 -17.78 -22.32
N ILE A 54 9.88 -16.90 -21.33
CA ILE A 54 8.64 -16.11 -21.20
C ILE A 54 8.44 -15.07 -22.31
N LEU A 55 9.51 -14.66 -23.00
CA LEU A 55 9.45 -13.71 -24.11
C LEU A 55 9.36 -14.42 -25.48
N GLY A 56 9.48 -15.75 -25.49
CA GLY A 56 9.35 -16.58 -26.69
C GLY A 56 7.91 -16.65 -27.24
N PRO A 57 7.72 -17.22 -28.44
CA PRO A 57 6.42 -17.24 -29.12
C PRO A 57 5.39 -18.17 -28.45
N ASP A 58 5.85 -19.15 -27.67
CA ASP A 58 5.01 -20.24 -27.15
C ASP A 58 4.17 -19.84 -25.92
N TYR A 59 3.07 -20.57 -25.73
CA TYR A 59 2.14 -20.42 -24.61
C TYR A 59 1.95 -21.75 -23.86
N PRO A 60 1.62 -21.72 -22.55
CA PRO A 60 1.37 -20.54 -21.72
C PRO A 60 2.66 -19.88 -21.20
N ARG A 61 2.65 -18.55 -21.13
CA ARG A 61 3.70 -17.74 -20.50
C ARG A 61 3.38 -17.59 -19.02
N ALA A 62 3.91 -18.49 -18.20
CA ALA A 62 3.60 -18.56 -16.78
C ALA A 62 4.86 -18.42 -15.93
N PHE A 63 4.71 -17.78 -14.78
CA PHE A 63 5.75 -17.60 -13.77
C PHE A 63 5.11 -17.46 -12.39
N PHE A 64 5.88 -17.66 -11.33
CA PHE A 64 5.35 -17.59 -9.97
C PHE A 64 5.26 -16.15 -9.48
N PHE A 65 4.04 -15.70 -9.16
CA PHE A 65 3.79 -14.39 -8.58
C PHE A 65 3.88 -14.43 -7.05
N ARG A 66 4.94 -13.88 -6.47
CA ARG A 66 5.18 -13.63 -5.04
C ARG A 66 5.20 -14.84 -4.10
N ALA A 67 4.79 -16.02 -4.57
CA ALA A 67 4.83 -17.26 -3.80
C ALA A 67 6.26 -17.62 -3.32
N CYS A 68 7.28 -17.18 -4.06
CA CYS A 68 8.68 -17.45 -3.76
C CYS A 68 9.28 -16.61 -2.62
N GLU A 69 8.57 -15.57 -2.13
CA GLU A 69 9.08 -14.60 -1.14
C GLU A 69 9.32 -15.21 0.26
N SER A 70 8.49 -16.16 0.68
CA SER A 70 8.47 -16.63 2.07
C SER A 70 9.45 -17.78 2.34
N GLY A 71 9.80 -18.55 1.30
CA GLY A 71 10.69 -19.70 1.40
C GLY A 71 12.04 -19.39 2.06
N PRO A 72 12.79 -18.36 1.60
CA PRO A 72 14.12 -18.05 2.15
C PRO A 72 14.10 -17.61 3.62
N SER A 73 12.96 -17.13 4.13
CA SER A 73 12.77 -16.76 5.55
C SER A 73 12.45 -17.96 6.45
N ASN A 74 12.08 -19.11 5.87
CA ASN A 74 11.73 -20.32 6.61
C ASN A 74 12.99 -21.15 6.90
N LYS A 75 13.34 -21.29 8.18
CA LYS A 75 14.53 -22.04 8.65
C LYS A 75 14.56 -23.52 8.23
N ARG A 76 13.43 -24.11 7.83
CA ARG A 76 13.35 -25.51 7.36
C ARG A 76 13.48 -25.65 5.85
N MET A 77 13.44 -24.55 5.11
CA MET A 77 13.58 -24.53 3.66
C MET A 77 15.06 -24.39 3.30
N THR A 78 15.52 -25.17 2.31
CA THR A 78 16.84 -24.99 1.70
C THR A 78 16.68 -24.39 0.32
N TYR A 79 17.74 -23.76 -0.19
CA TYR A 79 17.74 -23.21 -1.54
C TYR A 79 17.37 -24.28 -2.57
N GLU A 80 17.92 -25.48 -2.46
CA GLU A 80 17.74 -26.55 -3.45
C GLU A 80 16.28 -26.99 -3.55
N LYS A 81 15.58 -27.09 -2.40
CA LYS A 81 14.15 -27.42 -2.36
C LYS A 81 13.29 -26.32 -2.95
N TRP A 82 13.58 -25.07 -2.57
CA TRP A 82 12.89 -23.90 -3.09
C TRP A 82 13.11 -23.73 -4.59
N ALA A 83 14.34 -23.88 -5.07
CA ALA A 83 14.69 -23.75 -6.48
C ALA A 83 14.06 -24.86 -7.32
N ALA A 84 13.99 -26.09 -6.81
CA ALA A 84 13.28 -27.18 -7.48
C ALA A 84 11.77 -26.93 -7.60
N GLU A 85 11.15 -26.30 -6.61
CA GLU A 85 9.74 -25.90 -6.66
C GLU A 85 9.50 -24.78 -7.68
N PHE A 86 10.28 -23.71 -7.59
CA PHE A 86 10.05 -22.49 -8.38
C PHE A 86 10.68 -22.53 -9.78
N GLY A 87 11.58 -23.47 -10.05
CA GLY A 87 12.18 -23.73 -11.37
C GLY A 87 11.23 -24.38 -12.38
N ARG A 88 10.00 -24.70 -11.98
CA ARG A 88 9.01 -25.41 -12.82
C ARG A 88 8.31 -24.55 -13.86
N LEU A 89 8.36 -23.24 -13.75
CA LEU A 89 7.71 -22.29 -14.67
C LEU A 89 8.76 -21.42 -15.38
N SER A 90 8.35 -20.45 -16.19
CA SER A 90 9.26 -19.57 -16.93
C SER A 90 9.90 -18.47 -16.06
N GLY A 91 9.76 -18.53 -14.74
CA GLY A 91 10.40 -17.60 -13.81
C GLY A 91 9.66 -17.31 -12.51
N ILE A 92 10.15 -16.29 -11.82
CA ILE A 92 9.66 -15.82 -10.53
C ILE A 92 9.58 -14.28 -10.48
N ILE A 93 8.66 -13.77 -9.67
CA ILE A 93 8.66 -12.38 -9.21
C ILE A 93 8.47 -12.34 -7.69
N GLY A 94 9.24 -11.49 -7.01
CA GLY A 94 9.13 -11.35 -5.56
C GLY A 94 9.95 -10.19 -5.00
N LYS A 95 9.73 -9.89 -3.73
CA LYS A 95 10.47 -8.88 -2.98
C LYS A 95 11.86 -9.40 -2.58
N CYS A 96 12.87 -8.54 -2.71
CA CYS A 96 14.21 -8.74 -2.18
C CYS A 96 14.63 -7.65 -1.19
N LEU A 97 13.71 -6.75 -0.84
CA LEU A 97 13.93 -5.67 0.12
C LEU A 97 12.87 -5.76 1.21
N ASP A 98 13.29 -5.49 2.44
CA ASP A 98 12.41 -5.40 3.60
C ASP A 98 11.57 -4.13 3.49
N GLU A 99 10.30 -4.24 3.09
CA GLU A 99 9.42 -3.07 2.95
C GLU A 99 8.41 -2.91 4.10
N GLU A 100 7.75 -4.00 4.47
CA GLU A 100 6.65 -4.01 5.45
C GLU A 100 7.02 -4.79 6.72
N VAL A 101 7.93 -5.76 6.59
CA VAL A 101 8.35 -6.65 7.68
C VAL A 101 9.87 -6.72 7.65
N LEU A 102 10.52 -6.06 8.60
CA LEU A 102 11.98 -6.02 8.68
C LEU A 102 12.56 -7.42 8.95
N GLY A 103 13.64 -7.75 8.26
CA GLY A 103 14.40 -8.99 8.35
C GLY A 103 13.84 -10.17 7.55
N ARG A 104 12.64 -10.07 6.97
CA ARG A 104 12.00 -11.19 6.27
C ARG A 104 12.68 -11.49 4.94
N GLU A 105 13.09 -10.47 4.19
CA GLU A 105 13.65 -10.61 2.85
C GLU A 105 15.19 -10.71 2.85
N SER A 106 15.83 -10.79 4.03
CA SER A 106 17.30 -10.83 4.18
C SER A 106 18.04 -11.88 3.31
N ASN A 107 17.43 -13.05 3.08
CA ASN A 107 18.00 -14.12 2.25
C ASN A 107 17.56 -14.05 0.78
N ASN A 108 16.51 -13.29 0.45
CA ASN A 108 15.91 -13.28 -0.87
C ASN A 108 16.89 -12.78 -1.97
N PRO A 109 17.71 -11.73 -1.77
CA PRO A 109 18.70 -11.31 -2.76
C PRO A 109 19.65 -12.42 -3.20
N GLU A 110 20.16 -13.22 -2.25
CA GLU A 110 21.11 -14.30 -2.54
C GLU A 110 20.41 -15.42 -3.31
N TRP A 111 19.25 -15.89 -2.83
CA TRP A 111 18.52 -16.99 -3.45
C TRP A 111 18.04 -16.63 -4.86
N PHE A 112 17.53 -15.42 -5.08
CA PHE A 112 17.06 -14.99 -6.39
C PHE A 112 18.22 -14.84 -7.38
N SER A 113 19.36 -14.32 -6.90
CA SER A 113 20.58 -14.23 -7.71
C SER A 113 21.12 -15.61 -8.07
N ARG A 114 21.13 -16.56 -7.13
CA ARG A 114 21.54 -17.95 -7.37
C ARG A 114 20.59 -18.65 -8.34
N PHE A 115 19.28 -18.44 -8.18
CA PHE A 115 18.26 -18.96 -9.09
C PHE A 115 18.48 -18.48 -10.52
N LYS A 116 18.76 -17.19 -10.71
CA LYS A 116 19.02 -16.66 -12.06
C LYS A 116 20.27 -17.27 -12.70
N ARG A 117 21.28 -17.62 -11.92
CA ARG A 117 22.47 -18.33 -12.41
C ARG A 117 22.14 -19.78 -12.81
N ASP A 118 21.34 -20.48 -11.99
CA ASP A 118 21.00 -21.89 -12.20
C ASP A 118 19.94 -22.08 -13.30
N TYR A 119 19.07 -21.08 -13.52
CA TYR A 119 17.98 -21.07 -14.50
C TYR A 119 18.09 -19.85 -15.44
N PRO A 120 19.12 -19.79 -16.31
CA PRO A 120 19.42 -18.59 -17.08
C PRO A 120 18.32 -18.18 -18.07
N ASN A 121 17.49 -19.12 -18.54
CA ASN A 121 16.36 -18.86 -19.44
C ASN A 121 15.07 -18.45 -18.72
N GLN A 122 15.04 -18.43 -17.39
CA GLN A 122 13.88 -18.02 -16.62
C GLN A 122 13.97 -16.55 -16.22
N VAL A 123 12.83 -15.86 -16.18
CA VAL A 123 12.77 -14.48 -15.73
C VAL A 123 12.85 -14.41 -14.21
N VAL A 124 13.58 -13.43 -13.69
CA VAL A 124 13.60 -13.09 -12.26
C VAL A 124 13.29 -11.61 -12.16
N LEU A 125 12.11 -11.28 -11.65
CA LEU A 125 11.64 -9.90 -11.53
C LEU A 125 11.63 -9.47 -10.07
N LEU A 126 12.11 -8.26 -9.82
CA LEU A 126 12.00 -7.62 -8.52
C LEU A 126 10.63 -6.97 -8.39
N HIS A 127 9.92 -7.31 -7.34
CA HIS A 127 8.66 -6.68 -6.96
C HIS A 127 8.93 -5.59 -5.93
N PHE A 128 8.57 -4.36 -6.27
CA PHE A 128 8.51 -3.24 -5.33
C PHE A 128 7.05 -3.04 -4.91
N ASN A 129 6.77 -3.15 -3.61
CA ASN A 129 5.53 -2.60 -3.09
C ASN A 129 5.67 -1.08 -2.99
N GLY A 130 4.54 -0.38 -2.97
CA GLY A 130 4.51 1.09 -3.00
C GLY A 130 5.17 1.79 -1.80
N ASN A 131 5.81 1.07 -0.88
CA ASN A 131 6.59 1.58 0.25
C ASN A 131 8.09 1.66 -0.05
N ALA A 132 8.67 0.76 -0.86
CA ALA A 132 10.02 0.93 -1.42
C ALA A 132 10.00 1.84 -2.66
N ARG A 133 9.42 3.04 -2.51
CA ARG A 133 9.56 4.09 -3.51
C ARG A 133 10.99 4.61 -3.52
N ASP A 134 11.33 5.24 -4.65
CA ASP A 134 12.47 6.12 -4.84
C ASP A 134 13.03 6.67 -3.50
N PRO A 135 14.33 6.46 -3.19
CA PRO A 135 14.94 6.96 -1.96
C PRO A 135 14.86 8.48 -1.79
N LEU A 136 14.50 9.22 -2.85
CA LEU A 136 14.24 10.66 -2.84
C LEU A 136 12.77 11.01 -2.59
N TYR A 137 11.86 10.03 -2.59
CA TYR A 137 10.44 10.25 -2.39
C TYR A 137 10.14 10.65 -0.95
N LYS A 138 9.70 11.89 -0.77
CA LYS A 138 9.24 12.39 0.53
C LYS A 138 7.83 11.87 0.81
N THR A 139 7.66 11.13 1.89
CA THR A 139 6.32 10.81 2.40
C THR A 139 5.82 11.98 3.23
N GLU A 140 4.77 12.65 2.74
CA GLU A 140 3.99 13.54 3.57
C GLU A 140 3.11 12.70 4.51
N LYS A 141 2.78 13.24 5.69
CA LYS A 141 1.80 12.58 6.55
C LYS A 141 0.47 12.56 5.82
N TYR A 142 -0.17 11.39 5.76
CA TYR A 142 -1.56 11.34 5.34
C TYR A 142 -2.42 12.15 6.33
N PHE A 143 -3.40 12.88 5.81
CA PHE A 143 -4.45 13.51 6.61
C PHE A 143 -5.79 12.92 6.20
N SER A 144 -6.85 13.16 6.98
CA SER A 144 -8.16 12.54 6.79
C SER A 144 -8.68 12.66 5.34
N GLY A 145 -8.52 13.81 4.68
CA GLY A 145 -9.00 14.01 3.31
C GLY A 145 -8.34 13.15 2.22
N HIS A 146 -7.29 12.37 2.52
CA HIS A 146 -6.68 11.44 1.57
C HIS A 146 -7.43 10.11 1.42
N TRP A 147 -8.41 9.82 2.28
CA TRP A 147 -9.15 8.58 2.24
C TRP A 147 -10.48 8.72 1.50
N ILE A 148 -10.94 7.62 0.91
CA ILE A 148 -12.31 7.54 0.37
C ILE A 148 -13.20 7.16 1.52
N TYR A 149 -14.28 7.90 1.73
CA TYR A 149 -15.24 7.63 2.79
C TYR A 149 -16.56 7.11 2.22
N ARG A 150 -17.25 6.28 3.01
CA ARG A 150 -18.68 6.02 2.84
C ARG A 150 -19.46 7.30 3.09
N LYS A 151 -20.77 7.23 2.84
CA LYS A 151 -21.68 8.35 3.10
C LYS A 151 -21.57 8.78 4.56
N ALA A 152 -21.40 10.08 4.77
CA ALA A 152 -21.33 10.65 6.11
C ALA A 152 -22.72 10.68 6.78
N THR A 153 -22.75 10.59 8.11
CA THR A 153 -23.96 10.69 8.94
C THR A 153 -23.84 11.85 9.92
N LEU A 154 -24.96 12.50 10.27
CA LEU A 154 -24.95 13.67 11.15
C LEU A 154 -24.65 13.27 12.60
N ILE A 155 -23.79 14.03 13.27
CA ILE A 155 -23.62 13.95 14.72
C ILE A 155 -24.76 14.75 15.38
N ILE A 156 -25.53 14.08 16.24
CA ILE A 156 -26.77 14.63 16.82
C ILE A 156 -26.60 15.11 18.28
N SER A 157 -25.38 15.03 18.81
CA SER A 157 -25.03 15.56 20.14
C SER A 157 -23.70 16.30 20.11
N ASP A 158 -23.48 17.21 21.07
CA ASP A 158 -22.18 17.86 21.22
C ASP A 158 -21.06 16.83 21.45
N VAL A 159 -19.93 17.02 20.75
CA VAL A 159 -18.71 16.22 20.94
C VAL A 159 -17.74 17.05 21.76
N PRO A 160 -17.24 16.56 22.91
CA PRO A 160 -16.30 17.30 23.73
C PRO A 160 -14.96 17.47 23.02
N ALA A 161 -14.42 18.69 23.03
CA ALA A 161 -13.10 19.01 22.48
C ALA A 161 -11.96 18.63 23.46
N THR A 162 -11.95 17.37 23.89
CA THR A 162 -10.98 16.81 24.84
C THR A 162 -10.44 15.49 24.29
N SER A 163 -9.13 15.29 24.39
CA SER A 163 -8.51 14.03 23.99
C SER A 163 -9.00 12.85 24.85
N GLY A 164 -9.13 11.69 24.23
CA GLY A 164 -9.48 10.44 24.91
C GLY A 164 -10.70 9.77 24.28
N GLU A 165 -11.28 8.83 25.02
CA GLU A 165 -12.47 8.11 24.60
C GLU A 165 -13.72 8.96 24.85
N THR A 166 -14.64 8.96 23.89
CA THR A 166 -15.92 9.65 24.02
C THR A 166 -17.01 8.94 23.25
N VAL A 167 -18.26 9.12 23.68
CA VAL A 167 -19.44 8.58 23.00
C VAL A 167 -19.98 9.64 22.06
N ILE A 168 -20.01 9.33 20.76
CA ILE A 168 -20.55 10.20 19.72
C ILE A 168 -21.90 9.65 19.27
N LYS A 169 -22.96 10.42 19.47
CA LYS A 169 -24.31 10.05 18.98
C LYS A 169 -24.47 10.53 17.55
N VAL A 170 -25.00 9.67 16.70
CA VAL A 170 -25.16 9.93 15.27
C VAL A 170 -26.58 9.65 14.81
N GLU A 171 -26.98 10.20 13.68
CA GLU A 171 -28.31 9.96 13.13
C GLU A 171 -28.52 8.50 12.70
N ASN A 172 -27.43 7.80 12.34
CA ASN A 172 -27.49 6.42 11.88
C ASN A 172 -26.17 5.70 12.15
N VAL A 173 -26.22 4.63 12.94
CA VAL A 173 -25.06 3.83 13.36
C VAL A 173 -24.70 2.67 12.41
N ARG A 174 -25.53 2.38 11.40
CA ARG A 174 -25.45 1.15 10.58
C ARG A 174 -24.16 0.99 9.77
N ASP A 175 -23.50 2.10 9.43
CA ASP A 175 -22.26 2.06 8.66
C ASP A 175 -21.04 1.80 9.54
N PHE A 176 -21.13 1.87 10.87
CA PHE A 176 -19.99 1.65 11.76
C PHE A 176 -19.88 0.19 12.20
N HIS A 177 -18.68 -0.37 12.04
CA HIS A 177 -18.39 -1.77 12.29
C HIS A 177 -17.14 -1.97 13.14
N VAL A 178 -17.26 -2.90 14.09
CA VAL A 178 -16.15 -3.44 14.87
C VAL A 178 -15.80 -4.84 14.37
N GLY A 179 -14.57 -5.30 14.62
CA GLY A 179 -14.12 -6.61 14.17
C GLY A 179 -14.08 -6.76 12.64
N THR A 180 -13.70 -5.70 11.95
CA THR A 180 -13.47 -5.62 10.50
C THR A 180 -12.04 -6.06 10.12
N GLY A 181 -11.72 -5.97 8.83
CA GLY A 181 -10.44 -6.38 8.26
C GLY A 181 -10.30 -7.89 8.06
N ARG A 182 -9.21 -8.30 7.41
CA ARG A 182 -8.98 -9.70 6.99
C ARG A 182 -9.06 -10.70 8.16
N TYR A 183 -8.62 -10.30 9.34
CA TYR A 183 -8.55 -11.17 10.53
C TYR A 183 -9.61 -10.83 11.59
N ARG A 184 -10.51 -9.88 11.33
CA ARG A 184 -11.55 -9.43 12.29
C ARG A 184 -10.99 -8.92 13.62
N THR A 185 -9.78 -8.36 13.60
CA THR A 185 -9.07 -7.84 14.78
C THR A 185 -8.97 -6.32 14.77
N SER A 186 -9.60 -5.64 13.82
CA SER A 186 -9.55 -4.19 13.67
C SER A 186 -10.96 -3.63 13.73
N ASN A 187 -11.09 -2.36 14.08
CA ASN A 187 -12.35 -1.64 13.98
C ASN A 187 -12.22 -0.59 12.88
N ASP A 188 -13.35 -0.01 12.48
CA ASP A 188 -13.33 1.10 11.53
C ASP A 188 -12.58 2.33 12.06
N ASP A 189 -11.87 3.01 11.16
CA ASP A 189 -11.44 4.39 11.37
C ASP A 189 -12.54 5.34 10.90
N ILE A 190 -12.79 6.39 11.69
CA ILE A 190 -13.83 7.38 11.46
C ILE A 190 -13.18 8.73 11.24
N ALA A 191 -13.60 9.44 10.20
CA ALA A 191 -13.33 10.87 10.10
C ALA A 191 -14.50 11.66 10.69
N LEU A 192 -14.17 12.57 11.61
CA LEU A 192 -15.03 13.64 12.07
C LEU A 192 -14.66 14.88 11.27
N PHE A 193 -15.62 15.57 10.68
CA PHE A 193 -15.35 16.83 9.99
C PHE A 193 -16.53 17.78 10.09
N GLY A 194 -16.20 19.07 10.12
CA GLY A 194 -17.19 20.14 10.03
C GLY A 194 -17.88 20.14 8.66
N VAL A 195 -19.02 20.82 8.60
CA VAL A 195 -19.72 21.11 7.35
C VAL A 195 -19.60 22.60 7.04
N THR A 196 -19.11 22.93 5.85
CA THR A 196 -19.01 24.32 5.38
C THR A 196 -20.40 24.93 5.14
N PRO A 197 -20.54 26.27 5.05
CA PRO A 197 -21.82 26.91 4.77
C PRO A 197 -22.50 26.45 3.47
N ASP A 198 -21.74 25.99 2.47
CA ASP A 198 -22.24 25.43 1.22
C ASP A 198 -22.55 23.92 1.29
N GLY A 199 -22.50 23.33 2.48
CA GLY A 199 -22.88 21.94 2.73
C GLY A 199 -21.80 20.91 2.37
N LYS A 200 -20.56 21.34 2.15
CA LYS A 200 -19.44 20.44 1.83
C LYS A 200 -18.67 20.04 3.08
N HIS A 201 -17.81 19.04 2.94
CA HIS A 201 -16.92 18.60 4.01
C HIS A 201 -15.83 19.63 4.25
N ASP A 202 -15.68 20.09 5.48
CA ASP A 202 -14.63 21.02 5.89
C ASP A 202 -13.38 20.26 6.34
N TRP A 203 -12.50 19.96 5.38
CA TRP A 203 -11.25 19.25 5.66
C TRP A 203 -10.21 20.08 6.43
N ASN A 204 -10.42 21.40 6.61
CA ASN A 204 -9.56 22.20 7.49
C ASN A 204 -9.91 21.98 8.96
N TYR A 205 -11.10 21.45 9.23
CA TYR A 205 -11.62 21.14 10.57
C TYR A 205 -12.05 19.68 10.62
N CYS A 206 -11.06 18.79 10.48
CA CYS A 206 -11.27 17.36 10.53
C CYS A 206 -10.31 16.65 11.49
N GLU A 207 -10.76 15.52 12.01
CA GLU A 207 -9.99 14.62 12.86
C GLU A 207 -10.27 13.18 12.44
N GLN A 208 -9.25 12.33 12.50
CA GLN A 208 -9.41 10.88 12.34
C GLN A 208 -9.37 10.23 13.73
N VAL A 209 -10.41 9.49 14.07
CA VAL A 209 -10.56 8.80 15.35
C VAL A 209 -10.77 7.31 15.11
N GLN A 210 -10.44 6.50 16.11
CA GLN A 210 -10.63 5.05 16.05
C GLN A 210 -11.95 4.66 16.71
N LEU A 211 -12.76 3.84 16.03
CA LEU A 211 -13.95 3.26 16.64
C LEU A 211 -13.55 2.19 17.66
N ILE A 212 -14.07 2.28 18.88
CA ILE A 212 -13.83 1.30 19.94
C ILE A 212 -14.98 0.29 20.01
N SER A 213 -16.21 0.80 20.03
CA SER A 213 -17.44 0.02 20.10
C SER A 213 -18.59 0.77 19.43
N VAL A 214 -19.64 0.05 19.04
CA VAL A 214 -20.87 0.61 18.47
C VAL A 214 -22.07 -0.11 19.06
N ASP A 215 -23.08 0.64 19.51
CA ASP A 215 -24.37 0.08 19.89
C ASP A 215 -25.29 0.09 18.66
N GLN A 216 -25.32 -1.02 17.92
CA GLN A 216 -26.19 -1.13 16.74
C GLN A 216 -27.68 -1.22 17.08
N ASN A 217 -28.04 -1.51 18.34
CA ASN A 217 -29.44 -1.61 18.76
C ASN A 217 -30.04 -0.24 19.08
N ALA A 218 -29.23 0.74 19.50
CA ALA A 218 -29.67 2.10 19.79
C ALA A 218 -30.27 2.82 18.57
N SER A 219 -29.91 2.40 17.35
CA SER A 219 -30.30 3.03 16.07
C SER A 219 -29.83 4.48 15.85
N THR A 220 -29.32 5.15 16.88
CA THR A 220 -28.73 6.51 16.91
C THR A 220 -27.67 6.65 17.99
#